data_AF-A0A3D3Z830-F1
#
_entry.id   AF-A0A3D3Z830-F1
#
_cell.length_a   1.000
_cell.length_b   1.000
_cell.length_c   1.000
_cell.angle_alpha   90.00
_cell.angle_beta   90.00
_cell.angle_gamma   90.00
#
_symmetry.space_group_name_H-M   'P 1'
#
loop_
_entity.id
_entity.type
_entity.pdbx_description
1 polymer ?
#
loop_
_entity_poly.entity_id
_entity_poly.type
_entity_poly.pdbx_seq_one_letter_code
_entity_poly.pdbx_strand_id
1 'polypeptide(L)'
;MNELDTYTRDYRRQMTRAAFQSLFWNVLQKRKQDAGLTLKGLADKLGIHKSYMTRSFSSPPNWQIDKLSDLADALEVELVIEARDQKTGRIFTAFGVQNSPMTMTTHGSMHVSTGVEPPTSALEKVTRVTA
;
A
#
# COMPACT_ATOMS: atom_id res chain seq x y z
N MET A 1 25.03 7.60 -25.60
CA MET A 1 24.23 7.37 -24.38
C MET A 1 24.79 8.32 -23.34
N ASN A 2 24.02 9.32 -22.89
CA ASN A 2 24.55 10.37 -22.02
C ASN A 2 24.82 9.81 -20.62
N GLU A 3 25.92 10.23 -20.00
CA GLU A 3 26.33 9.81 -18.65
C GLU A 3 25.25 10.09 -17.59
N LEU A 4 24.53 11.21 -17.76
CA LEU A 4 23.38 11.61 -16.93
C LEU A 4 22.19 10.63 -17.01
N ASP A 5 21.97 9.99 -18.17
CA ASP A 5 20.88 9.02 -18.36
C ASP A 5 21.16 7.73 -17.58
N THR A 6 22.43 7.29 -17.58
CA THR A 6 22.87 6.11 -16.85
C THR A 6 22.73 6.31 -15.34
N TYR A 7 23.21 7.45 -14.81
CA TYR A 7 23.09 7.78 -13.39
C TYR A 7 21.63 7.79 -12.92
N THR A 8 20.74 8.45 -13.69
CA THR A 8 19.31 8.54 -13.36
C THR A 8 18.66 7.15 -13.33
N ARG A 9 19.01 6.27 -14.27
CA ARG A 9 18.48 4.90 -14.33
C ARG A 9 18.95 4.07 -13.15
N ASP A 10 20.22 4.17 -12.78
CA ASP A 10 20.78 3.40 -11.67
C ASP A 10 20.23 3.87 -10.33
N TYR A 11 20.07 5.19 -10.14
CA TYR A 11 19.39 5.75 -8.99
C TYR A 11 17.95 5.22 -8.87
N ARG A 12 17.15 5.27 -9.95
CA ARG A 12 15.77 4.74 -9.95
C ARG A 12 15.74 3.26 -9.59
N ARG A 13 16.65 2.46 -10.13
CA ARG A 13 16.76 1.02 -9.81
C ARG A 13 17.05 0.80 -8.32
N GLN A 14 17.97 1.57 -7.74
CA GLN A 14 18.28 1.47 -6.31
C GLN A 14 17.07 1.88 -5.45
N MET A 15 16.39 2.96 -5.81
CA MET A 15 15.18 3.41 -5.10
C MET A 15 14.07 2.35 -5.16
N THR A 16 13.83 1.71 -6.31
CA THR A 16 12.85 0.62 -6.42
C THR A 16 13.23 -0.57 -5.54
N ARG A 17 14.50 -0.98 -5.50
CA ARG A 17 14.96 -2.06 -4.61
C ARG A 17 14.76 -1.71 -3.13
N ALA A 18 15.11 -0.49 -2.74
CA ALA A 18 14.92 0.00 -1.38
C ALA A 18 13.43 0.06 -0.98
N ALA A 19 12.54 0.39 -1.92
CA ALA A 19 11.10 0.38 -1.70
C ALA A 19 10.58 -1.03 -1.39
N PHE A 20 10.98 -2.05 -2.15
CA PHE A 20 10.63 -3.44 -1.85
C PHE A 20 11.17 -3.92 -0.50
N GLN A 21 12.44 -3.62 -0.20
CA GLN A 21 13.02 -3.95 1.10
C GLN A 21 12.23 -3.32 2.25
N SER A 22 11.89 -2.03 2.12
CA SER A 22 11.13 -1.29 3.13
C SER A 22 9.71 -1.84 3.31
N LEU A 23 9.05 -2.20 2.21
CA LEU A 23 7.73 -2.84 2.23
C LEU A 23 7.75 -4.12 3.07
N PHE A 24 8.63 -5.06 2.75
CA PHE A 24 8.73 -6.33 3.49
C PHE A 24 9.20 -6.14 4.93
N TRP A 25 10.09 -5.18 5.17
CA TRP A 25 10.49 -4.86 6.53
C TRP A 25 9.32 -4.37 7.38
N ASN A 26 8.47 -3.50 6.83
CA ASN A 26 7.28 -3.00 7.53
C ASN A 26 6.30 -4.14 7.84
N VAL A 27 6.06 -5.04 6.87
CA VAL A 27 5.23 -6.24 7.10
C VAL A 27 5.82 -7.10 8.22
N LEU A 28 7.13 -7.39 8.18
CA LEU A 28 7.79 -8.19 9.20
C LEU A 28 7.72 -7.56 10.59
N GLN A 29 7.95 -6.25 10.70
CA GLN A 29 7.85 -5.53 11.97
C GLN A 29 6.44 -5.63 12.55
N LYS A 30 5.41 -5.45 11.70
CA LYS A 30 4.02 -5.58 12.14
C LYS A 30 3.69 -7.00 12.60
N ARG A 31 4.08 -8.03 11.84
CA ARG A 31 3.91 -9.45 12.21
C ARG A 31 4.68 -9.83 13.48
N LYS A 32 5.86 -9.24 13.71
CA LYS A 32 6.64 -9.43 14.93
C LYS A 32 5.89 -8.89 16.16
N GLN A 33 5.26 -7.73 16.03
CA GLN A 33 4.46 -7.13 17.10
C GLN A 33 3.18 -7.92 17.37
N ASP A 34 2.48 -8.36 16.32
CA ASP A 34 1.16 -8.97 16.46
C ASP A 34 1.22 -10.47 16.81
N ALA A 35 2.17 -11.21 16.24
CA ALA A 35 2.21 -12.68 16.29
C ALA A 35 3.57 -13.24 16.78
N GLY A 36 4.50 -12.38 17.21
CA GLY A 36 5.82 -12.82 17.69
C GLY A 36 6.72 -13.41 16.59
N LEU A 37 6.44 -13.15 15.31
CA LEU A 37 7.27 -13.63 14.20
C LEU A 37 8.71 -13.12 14.36
N THR A 38 9.68 -14.03 14.29
CA THR A 38 11.10 -13.69 14.37
C THR A 38 11.76 -13.79 13.00
N LEU A 39 12.88 -13.08 12.81
CA LEU A 39 13.73 -13.24 11.62
C LEU A 39 14.20 -14.68 11.41
N LYS A 40 14.41 -15.42 12.51
CA LYS A 40 14.75 -16.84 12.44
C LYS A 40 13.56 -17.63 11.90
N GLY A 41 12.36 -17.44 12.45
CA GLY A 41 11.15 -18.12 11.98
C GLY A 41 10.84 -17.82 10.51
N LEU A 42 11.05 -16.59 10.04
CA LEU A 42 10.92 -16.27 8.62
C LEU A 42 11.97 -17.02 7.77
N ALA A 43 13.23 -17.07 8.21
CA ALA A 43 14.27 -17.80 7.51
C ALA A 43 13.98 -19.31 7.46
N ASP A 44 13.48 -19.87 8.56
CA ASP A 44 13.07 -21.27 8.67
C ASP A 44 11.91 -21.58 7.70
N LYS A 45 10.87 -20.72 7.63
CA LYS A 45 9.76 -20.84 6.67
C LYS A 45 10.25 -20.86 5.21
N LEU A 46 11.29 -20.08 4.92
CA LEU A 46 11.85 -19.93 3.58
C LEU A 46 12.93 -20.97 3.24
N GLY A 47 13.30 -21.85 4.18
CA GLY A 47 14.36 -22.84 4.00
C GLY A 47 15.75 -22.21 3.74
N ILE A 48 16.01 -21.00 4.24
CA ILE A 48 17.28 -20.29 4.02
C ILE A 48 18.00 -20.00 5.34
N HIS A 49 19.31 -19.75 5.26
CA HIS A 49 20.09 -19.36 6.42
C HIS A 49 19.66 -17.98 6.96
N LYS A 50 19.50 -17.88 8.29
CA LYS A 50 19.21 -16.62 8.99
C LYS A 50 20.17 -15.48 8.62
N SER A 51 21.46 -15.77 8.46
CA SER A 51 22.48 -14.78 8.10
C SER A 51 22.21 -14.12 6.75
N TYR A 52 21.70 -14.88 5.77
CA TYR A 52 21.26 -14.36 4.49
C TYR A 52 20.08 -13.40 4.68
N MET A 53 19.11 -13.77 5.52
CA MET A 53 17.95 -12.94 5.79
C MET A 53 18.32 -11.62 6.47
N THR A 54 19.17 -11.66 7.50
CA THR A 54 19.65 -10.45 8.17
C THR A 54 20.38 -9.52 7.20
N ARG A 55 21.23 -10.06 6.33
CA ARG A 55 21.93 -9.27 5.31
C ARG A 55 20.96 -8.62 4.32
N SER A 56 19.92 -9.35 3.92
CA SER A 56 18.93 -8.87 2.95
C SER A 56 18.11 -7.67 3.44
N PHE A 57 18.02 -7.47 4.76
CA PHE A 57 17.37 -6.31 5.36
C PHE A 57 18.34 -5.23 5.85
N SER A 58 19.65 -5.44 5.74
CA SER A 58 20.67 -4.45 6.17
C SER A 58 21.10 -3.51 5.03
N SER A 59 21.02 -3.96 3.78
CA SER A 59 21.30 -3.16 2.60
C SER A 59 20.37 -3.55 1.45
N PRO A 60 20.13 -2.66 0.46
CA PRO A 60 19.28 -2.96 -0.70
C PRO A 60 19.72 -4.25 -1.40
N PRO A 61 18.93 -5.34 -1.30
CA PRO A 61 19.31 -6.61 -1.88
C PRO A 61 19.03 -6.60 -3.38
N ASN A 62 19.76 -7.42 -4.13
CA ASN A 62 19.42 -7.71 -5.52
C ASN A 62 18.46 -8.90 -5.58
N TRP A 63 17.28 -8.76 -4.97
CA TRP A 63 16.26 -9.80 -4.98
C TRP A 63 15.73 -10.03 -6.40
N GLN A 64 15.66 -11.30 -6.77
CA GLN A 64 14.91 -11.74 -7.94
C GLN A 64 13.42 -11.76 -7.63
N ILE A 65 12.57 -11.75 -8.66
CA ILE A 65 11.12 -11.74 -8.51
C ILE A 65 10.65 -12.94 -7.67
N ASP A 66 11.19 -14.13 -7.92
CA ASP A 66 10.90 -15.34 -7.15
C ASP A 66 11.09 -15.12 -5.64
N LYS A 67 12.14 -14.38 -5.25
CA LYS A 67 12.38 -14.10 -3.84
C LYS A 67 11.35 -13.16 -3.22
N LEU A 68 10.83 -12.22 -4.01
CA LEU A 68 9.73 -11.34 -3.57
C LEU A 68 8.47 -12.17 -3.36
N SER A 69 8.17 -13.11 -4.28
CA SER A 69 7.05 -14.05 -4.15
C SER A 69 7.20 -14.94 -2.92
N ASP A 70 8.37 -15.56 -2.72
CA ASP A 70 8.64 -16.39 -1.54
C ASP A 70 8.44 -15.60 -0.23
N LEU A 71 8.91 -14.35 -0.19
CA LEU A 71 8.76 -13.48 0.98
C LEU A 71 7.28 -13.15 1.23
N ALA A 72 6.52 -12.90 0.17
CA ALA A 72 5.09 -12.62 0.27
C ALA A 72 4.32 -13.83 0.82
N ASP A 73 4.59 -15.02 0.27
CA ASP A 73 4.00 -16.27 0.72
C ASP A 73 4.36 -16.57 2.18
N ALA A 74 5.64 -16.46 2.56
CA ALA A 74 6.10 -16.74 3.92
C ALA A 74 5.54 -15.75 4.96
N LEU A 75 5.23 -14.52 4.54
CA LEU A 75 4.62 -13.47 5.36
C LEU A 75 3.09 -13.42 5.25
N GLU A 76 2.50 -14.33 4.45
CA GLU A 76 1.07 -14.45 4.22
C GLU A 76 0.46 -13.11 3.78
N VAL A 77 1.07 -12.51 2.76
CA VAL A 77 0.61 -11.26 2.14
C VAL A 77 0.47 -11.43 0.64
N GLU A 78 -0.52 -10.77 0.06
CA GLU A 78 -0.67 -10.67 -1.38
C GLU A 78 0.15 -9.48 -1.91
N LEU A 79 0.92 -9.70 -2.98
CA LEU A 79 1.59 -8.62 -3.70
C LEU A 79 0.72 -8.16 -4.87
N VAL A 80 0.32 -6.88 -4.82
CA VAL A 80 -0.36 -6.22 -5.93
C VAL A 80 0.66 -5.34 -6.65
N ILE A 81 0.83 -5.57 -7.95
CA ILE A 81 1.73 -4.80 -8.81
C ILE A 81 0.90 -3.88 -9.70
N GLU A 82 1.24 -2.59 -9.67
CA GLU A 82 0.66 -1.58 -10.53
C GLU A 82 1.75 -0.70 -11.15
N ALA A 83 1.50 -0.21 -12.37
CA ALA A 83 2.33 0.78 -13.03
C ALA A 83 1.54 2.05 -13.23
N ARG A 84 2.07 3.18 -12.77
CA ARG A 84 1.45 4.50 -12.96
C ARG A 84 2.13 5.25 -14.10
N ASP A 85 1.34 5.69 -15.08
CA ASP A 85 1.78 6.64 -16.08
C ASP A 85 2.06 7.99 -15.43
N GLN A 86 3.31 8.45 -15.48
CA GLN A 86 3.71 9.72 -14.90
C GLN A 86 3.11 10.95 -15.61
N LYS A 87 2.69 10.81 -16.88
CA LYS A 87 2.09 11.90 -17.66
C LYS A 87 0.59 11.97 -17.48
N THR A 88 -0.08 10.83 -17.56
CA THR A 88 -1.56 10.77 -17.58
C THR A 88 -2.18 10.39 -16.24
N GLY A 89 -1.38 9.87 -15.29
CA GLY A 89 -1.88 9.35 -14.02
C GLY A 89 -2.68 8.05 -14.13
N ARG A 90 -2.74 7.44 -15.33
CA ARG A 90 -3.38 6.14 -15.54
C ARG A 90 -2.63 5.04 -14.78
N ILE A 91 -3.38 4.11 -14.23
CA ILE A 91 -2.84 2.95 -13.51
C ILE A 91 -3.04 1.72 -14.38
N PHE A 92 -1.97 0.96 -14.61
CA PHE A 92 -1.98 -0.31 -15.29
C PHE A 92 -1.77 -1.41 -14.26
N THR A 93 -2.70 -2.36 -14.18
CA THR A 93 -2.60 -3.53 -13.29
C THR A 93 -2.56 -4.81 -14.13
N ALA A 94 -2.33 -5.95 -13.48
CA ALA A 94 -2.40 -7.26 -14.14
C ALA A 94 -3.79 -7.56 -14.75
N PHE A 95 -4.84 -6.87 -14.30
CA PHE A 95 -6.22 -7.06 -14.74
C PHE A 95 -6.70 -6.03 -15.77
N GLY A 96 -5.84 -5.09 -16.18
CA GLY A 96 -6.15 -4.06 -17.18
C GLY A 96 -5.85 -2.64 -16.72
N VAL A 97 -6.45 -1.66 -17.41
CA VAL A 97 -6.25 -0.23 -17.12
C VAL A 97 -7.30 0.26 -16.13
N GLN A 98 -6.86 0.84 -15.02
CA GLN A 98 -7.71 1.56 -14.08
C GLN A 98 -7.59 3.06 -14.31
N ASN A 99 -8.73 3.73 -14.46
CA ASN A 99 -8.79 5.18 -14.42
C ASN A 99 -8.65 5.60 -12.95
N SER A 100 -7.57 6.32 -12.61
CA SER A 100 -7.49 6.96 -11.29
C SER A 100 -8.75 7.80 -11.09
N PRO A 101 -9.52 7.64 -10.01
CA PRO A 101 -10.58 8.59 -9.69
C PRO A 101 -9.89 9.93 -9.47
N MET A 102 -10.00 10.81 -10.45
CA MET A 102 -9.49 12.17 -10.35
C MET A 102 -10.39 12.83 -9.32
N THR A 103 -9.96 12.87 -8.06
CA THR A 103 -10.61 13.69 -7.04
C THR A 103 -10.44 15.12 -7.50
N MET A 104 -11.45 15.61 -8.23
CA MET A 104 -11.62 17.02 -8.50
C MET A 104 -11.84 17.67 -7.14
N THR A 105 -10.75 18.12 -6.50
CA THR A 105 -10.86 19.09 -5.41
C THR A 105 -11.33 20.39 -6.05
N THR A 106 -12.63 20.49 -6.32
CA THR A 106 -13.29 21.75 -6.56
C THR A 106 -13.09 22.55 -5.28
N HIS A 107 -12.12 23.47 -5.28
CA HIS A 107 -12.04 24.55 -4.30
C HIS A 107 -13.24 25.47 -4.51
N GLY A 108 -14.42 24.99 -4.09
CA GLY A 108 -15.61 25.78 -3.91
C GLY A 108 -15.43 26.59 -2.65
N SER A 109 -15.24 27.90 -2.85
CA SER A 109 -15.29 28.95 -1.84
C SER A 109 -16.39 28.68 -0.81
N MET A 110 -16.02 28.40 0.44
CA MET A 110 -16.95 28.32 1.56
C MET A 110 -17.49 29.73 1.84
N HIS A 111 -18.68 30.02 1.34
CA HIS A 111 -19.49 31.10 1.87
C HIS A 111 -20.05 30.64 3.22
N VAL A 112 -19.64 31.32 4.29
CA VAL A 112 -20.22 31.16 5.63
C VAL A 112 -21.69 31.58 5.56
N SER A 113 -22.58 30.71 6.03
CA SER A 113 -23.89 31.12 6.52
C SER A 113 -24.17 30.35 7.80
N THR A 114 -24.00 31.05 8.92
CA THR A 114 -24.39 30.63 10.26
C THR A 114 -25.91 30.68 10.37
N GLY A 115 -26.55 29.52 10.58
CA GLY A 115 -27.96 29.42 10.93
C GLY A 115 -28.16 28.28 11.92
N VAL A 116 -28.16 28.63 13.21
CA VAL A 116 -28.49 27.76 14.34
C VAL A 116 -30.01 27.56 14.35
N GLU A 117 -30.48 26.30 14.52
CA GLU A 117 -31.52 25.89 15.47
C GLU A 117 -31.90 24.39 15.32
N PRO A 118 -31.97 23.65 16.43
CA PRO A 118 -33.11 22.74 16.69
C PRO A 118 -33.59 22.87 18.16
N PRO A 119 -34.64 22.16 18.63
CA PRO A 119 -35.72 21.42 17.95
C PRO A 119 -37.13 21.86 18.44
N THR A 120 -38.22 21.50 17.75
CA THR A 120 -39.55 21.50 18.39
C THR A 120 -40.37 20.27 18.02
N SER A 121 -40.85 19.62 19.07
CA SER A 121 -41.72 18.46 19.17
C SER A 121 -43.11 18.67 18.53
N ALA A 122 -43.61 17.66 17.81
CA ALA A 122 -45.03 17.31 17.62
C ALA A 122 -45.05 15.85 17.12
N LEU A 123 -45.43 14.81 17.87
CA LEU A 123 -46.77 14.43 18.38
C LEU A 123 -47.87 14.45 17.30
N GLU A 124 -48.60 13.33 17.23
CA GLU A 124 -49.69 12.93 16.33
C GLU A 124 -49.28 12.22 15.01
N LYS A 125 -49.82 11.07 14.60
CA LYS A 125 -51.16 10.51 14.87
C LYS A 125 -51.18 8.98 14.74
N VAL A 126 -51.88 8.36 15.68
CA VAL A 126 -52.39 6.98 15.67
C VAL A 126 -53.44 6.86 14.57
N THR A 127 -53.43 5.78 13.79
CA THR A 127 -54.65 5.30 13.12
C THR A 127 -54.68 3.77 13.16
N ARG A 128 -55.58 3.24 13.98
CA ARG A 128 -56.08 1.86 13.93
C ARG A 128 -56.99 1.72 12.70
N VAL A 129 -56.86 0.64 11.94
CA VAL A 129 -58.02 0.03 11.26
C VAL A 129 -57.87 -1.49 11.34
N THR A 130 -58.81 -2.10 12.04
CA THR A 130 -59.13 -3.53 12.12
C THR A 130 -59.86 -4.01 10.86
N ALA A 131 -59.58 -5.23 10.44
CA ALA A 131 -60.55 -6.17 9.88
C ALA A 131 -60.25 -7.56 10.46
#